data_AF-A0A453K2H4-F1
#
_entry.id   AF-A0A453K2H4-F1
#
_cell.length_a   1.000
_cell.length_b   1.000
_cell.length_c   1.000
_cell.angle_alpha   90.00
_cell.angle_beta   90.00
_cell.angle_gamma   90.00
#
_symmetry.space_group_name_H-M   'P 1'
#
loop_
_entity.id
_entity.type
_entity.pdbx_description
1 polymer ?
#
loop_
_entity_poly.entity_id
_entity_poly.type
_entity_poly.pdbx_seq_one_letter_code
_entity_poly.pdbx_strand_id
1 'polypeptide(L)'
;NMKRSSLKQYSSVVVPSECGAVVYFLSHSGTVLACDTASRTFAELPRILPVHFEYSIDVVACNGASYAVVLSEYLDTASLRVWQFAEGAWRQVAAMPPGMAHGFYGKKADINCVGHGDRVMVCVSSGEFNGCFMCDVASNEWEELPRCINGDGEIIDFLAAFSFEPRVEINV
;
A
#
# COMPACT_ATOMS: atom_id res chain seq x y z
N ASN A 1 -0.43 -10.44 13.79
CA ASN A 1 0.94 -9.90 13.90
C ASN A 1 1.26 -9.15 12.61
N MET A 2 1.45 -7.83 12.68
CA MET A 2 1.74 -6.99 11.52
C MET A 2 3.24 -7.01 11.22
N LYS A 3 3.62 -7.23 9.96
CA LYS A 3 5.00 -7.08 9.48
C LYS A 3 5.13 -5.71 8.83
N ARG A 4 6.10 -4.90 9.28
CA ARG A 4 6.33 -3.54 8.76
C ARG A 4 7.78 -3.11 8.95
N SER A 5 8.36 -2.48 7.93
CA SER A 5 9.63 -1.78 8.04
C SER A 5 9.53 -0.54 8.96
N SER A 6 10.57 -0.30 9.77
CA SER A 6 10.67 0.87 10.66
C SER A 6 10.63 2.20 9.91
N LEU A 7 11.07 2.21 8.65
CA LEU A 7 11.11 3.40 7.78
C LEU A 7 9.72 3.94 7.41
N LYS A 8 8.68 3.10 7.53
CA LYS A 8 7.31 3.46 7.19
C LYS A 8 6.41 3.62 8.42
N GLN A 9 6.95 3.63 9.64
CA GLN A 9 6.16 3.74 10.88
C GLN A 9 5.17 4.92 10.86
N TYR A 10 5.49 5.99 10.14
CA TYR A 10 4.67 7.20 10.00
C TYR A 10 4.07 7.41 8.60
N SER A 11 3.95 6.34 7.78
CA SER A 11 3.28 6.42 6.48
C SER A 11 1.86 6.94 6.65
N SER A 12 1.55 8.00 5.91
CA SER A 12 0.23 8.60 5.86
C SER A 12 -0.05 9.08 4.44
N VAL A 13 -1.33 9.14 4.10
CA VAL A 13 -1.79 9.65 2.82
C VAL A 13 -2.88 10.68 3.05
N VAL A 14 -2.94 11.68 2.17
CA VAL A 14 -3.88 12.79 2.27
C VAL A 14 -4.78 12.76 1.05
N VAL A 15 -6.09 12.75 1.29
CA VAL A 15 -7.10 12.86 0.25
C VAL A 15 -7.81 14.21 0.39
N PRO A 16 -7.77 15.08 -0.62
CA PRO A 16 -8.51 16.34 -0.62
C PRO A 16 -10.02 16.11 -0.48
N SER A 17 -10.70 16.98 0.26
CA SER A 17 -12.17 17.01 0.36
C SER A 17 -12.68 18.42 0.11
N GLU A 18 -13.98 18.59 -0.15
CA GLU A 18 -14.56 19.91 -0.48
C GLU A 18 -14.28 20.99 0.58
N CYS A 19 -14.23 20.60 1.86
CA CYS A 19 -14.03 21.50 2.99
C CYS A 19 -12.63 21.41 3.63
N GLY A 20 -11.73 20.61 3.08
CA GLY A 20 -10.41 20.36 3.69
C GLY A 20 -9.71 19.15 3.10
N ALA A 21 -9.29 18.23 3.96
CA ALA A 21 -8.69 16.96 3.57
C ALA A 21 -8.93 15.88 4.64
N VAL A 22 -8.88 14.62 4.23
CA VAL A 22 -8.86 13.47 5.14
C VAL A 22 -7.48 12.83 5.09
N VAL A 23 -6.84 12.73 6.25
CA VAL A 23 -5.54 12.06 6.39
C VAL A 23 -5.78 10.62 6.86
N TYR A 24 -5.24 9.66 6.12
CA TYR A 24 -5.28 8.25 6.47
C TYR A 24 -3.90 7.77 6.89
N PHE A 25 -3.82 7.05 8.00
CA PHE A 25 -2.57 6.50 8.50
C PHE A 25 -2.82 5.20 9.27
N LEU A 26 -1.77 4.41 9.45
CA LEU A 26 -1.86 3.13 10.14
C LEU A 26 -1.49 3.28 11.61
N SER A 27 -2.32 2.71 12.49
CA SER A 27 -1.99 2.53 13.90
C SER A 27 -0.89 1.49 14.08
N HIS A 28 -0.34 1.40 15.30
CA HIS A 28 0.65 0.36 15.65
C HIS A 28 0.11 -1.07 15.47
N SER A 29 -1.21 -1.26 15.50
CA SER A 29 -1.88 -2.55 15.37
C SER A 29 -2.30 -2.88 13.92
N GLY A 30 -2.00 -1.99 12.98
CA GLY A 30 -2.37 -2.12 11.56
C GLY A 30 -3.80 -1.68 11.23
N THR A 31 -4.51 -1.04 12.17
CA THR A 31 -5.82 -0.45 11.85
C THR A 31 -5.62 0.87 11.09
N VAL A 32 -6.46 1.10 10.08
CA VAL A 32 -6.49 2.38 9.36
C VAL A 32 -7.26 3.41 10.19
N LEU A 33 -6.62 4.53 10.46
CA LEU A 33 -7.20 5.70 11.12
C LEU A 33 -7.45 6.78 10.06
N ALA A 34 -8.62 7.40 10.11
CA ALA A 34 -8.98 8.55 9.29
C ALA A 34 -9.06 9.80 10.18
N CYS A 35 -8.45 10.90 9.74
CA CYS A 35 -8.48 12.20 10.40
C CYS A 35 -9.08 13.22 9.44
N ASP A 36 -10.26 13.72 9.75
CA ASP A 36 -10.87 14.84 9.05
C ASP A 36 -10.26 16.15 9.57
N THR A 37 -9.55 16.86 8.68
CA THR A 37 -8.84 18.09 9.04
C THR A 37 -9.76 19.30 9.22
N ALA A 38 -10.95 19.29 8.61
CA ALA A 38 -11.92 20.37 8.74
C ALA A 38 -12.62 20.31 10.10
N SER A 39 -13.08 19.12 10.50
CA SER A 39 -13.75 18.90 11.79
C SER A 39 -12.78 18.60 12.94
N ARG A 40 -11.51 18.28 12.63
CA ARG A 40 -10.48 17.84 13.58
C ARG A 40 -10.85 16.58 14.35
N THR A 41 -11.59 15.68 13.71
CA THR A 41 -12.03 14.41 14.30
C THR A 41 -11.26 13.22 13.76
N PHE A 42 -11.05 12.23 14.62
CA PHE A 42 -10.46 10.93 14.26
C PHE A 42 -11.51 9.84 14.27
N ALA A 43 -11.41 8.92 13.31
CA ALA A 43 -12.22 7.72 13.24
C ALA A 43 -11.32 6.50 12.98
N GLU A 44 -11.52 5.44 13.77
CA GLU A 44 -10.90 4.15 13.51
C GLU A 44 -11.78 3.34 12.54
N LEU A 45 -11.20 2.95 11.41
CA LEU A 45 -11.91 2.14 10.44
C LEU A 45 -11.97 0.67 10.90
N PRO A 46 -12.99 -0.10 10.51
CA PRO A 46 -13.06 -1.52 10.81
C PRO A 46 -11.80 -2.27 10.33
N ARG A 47 -11.45 -3.39 10.96
CA ARG A 47 -10.31 -4.19 10.48
C ARG A 47 -10.66 -4.91 9.18
N ILE A 48 -9.75 -4.89 8.22
CA ILE A 48 -9.91 -5.59 6.92
C ILE A 48 -9.82 -7.11 7.14
N LEU A 49 -8.84 -7.54 7.94
CA LEU A 49 -8.60 -8.96 8.24
C LEU A 49 -8.78 -9.25 9.74
N PRO A 50 -9.22 -10.48 10.09
CA PRO A 50 -9.26 -10.93 11.48
C PRO A 50 -7.87 -10.86 12.15
N VAL A 51 -7.86 -10.74 13.48
CA VAL A 51 -6.65 -10.49 14.29
C VAL A 51 -5.60 -11.60 14.19
N HIS A 52 -6.02 -12.83 13.91
CA HIS A 52 -5.16 -14.01 13.85
C HIS A 52 -4.41 -14.17 12.52
N PHE A 53 -4.70 -13.36 11.49
CA PHE A 53 -3.97 -13.41 10.24
C PHE A 53 -2.62 -12.68 10.36
N GLU A 54 -1.58 -13.26 9.75
CA GLU A 54 -0.35 -12.53 9.44
C GLU A 54 -0.54 -11.78 8.12
N TYR A 55 -0.23 -10.48 8.13
CA TYR A 55 -0.35 -9.64 6.96
C TYR A 55 0.62 -8.45 7.04
N SER A 56 0.93 -7.88 5.88
CA SER A 56 1.50 -6.55 5.73
C SER A 56 0.46 -5.63 5.06
N ILE A 57 0.45 -4.36 5.44
CA ILE A 57 -0.53 -3.37 5.00
C ILE A 57 0.16 -2.02 4.79
N ASP A 58 -0.20 -1.33 3.71
CA ASP A 58 0.10 0.09 3.53
C ASP A 58 -1.15 0.84 3.06
N VAL A 59 -1.18 2.15 3.29
CA VAL A 59 -2.23 3.05 2.81
C VAL A 59 -1.70 3.86 1.64
N VAL A 60 -2.53 4.03 0.62
CA VAL A 60 -2.17 4.74 -0.62
C VAL A 60 -3.31 5.67 -1.02
N ALA A 61 -2.97 6.85 -1.55
CA ALA A 61 -3.94 7.73 -2.21
C ALA A 61 -3.68 7.75 -3.72
N CYS A 62 -4.73 7.59 -4.51
CA CYS A 62 -4.69 7.71 -5.96
C CYS A 62 -6.06 8.17 -6.47
N ASN A 63 -6.08 8.96 -7.54
CA ASN A 63 -7.28 9.56 -8.14
C ASN A 63 -8.28 10.18 -7.13
N GLY A 64 -7.79 10.92 -6.14
CA GLY A 64 -8.66 11.57 -5.14
C GLY A 64 -9.37 10.59 -4.18
N ALA A 65 -8.95 9.33 -4.12
CA ALA A 65 -9.45 8.33 -3.19
C ALA A 65 -8.30 7.70 -2.38
N SER A 66 -8.65 7.15 -1.20
CA SER A 66 -7.72 6.37 -0.37
C SER A 66 -8.02 4.88 -0.48
N TYR A 67 -6.96 4.08 -0.49
CA TYR A 67 -7.01 2.63 -0.50
C TYR A 67 -6.07 2.04 0.55
N ALA A 68 -6.43 0.86 1.04
CA ALA A 68 -5.56 0.00 1.82
C ALA A 68 -5.12 -1.17 0.95
N VAL A 69 -3.81 -1.36 0.82
CA VAL A 69 -3.23 -2.51 0.13
C VAL A 69 -2.82 -3.51 1.19
N VAL A 70 -3.25 -4.76 1.05
CA VAL A 70 -3.03 -5.81 2.04
C VAL A 70 -2.40 -7.02 1.37
N LEU A 71 -1.22 -7.40 1.85
CA LEU A 71 -0.59 -8.69 1.57
C LEU A 71 -0.88 -9.64 2.73
N SER A 72 -1.56 -10.74 2.47
CA SER A 72 -1.84 -11.77 3.48
C SER A 72 -1.51 -13.17 2.98
N GLU A 73 -1.23 -14.06 3.93
CA GLU A 73 -1.00 -15.48 3.67
C GLU A 73 -2.15 -16.31 4.28
N TYR A 74 -2.72 -17.24 3.50
CA TYR A 74 -3.79 -18.13 3.94
C TYR A 74 -3.76 -19.44 3.14
N LEU A 75 -3.94 -20.58 3.81
CA LEU A 75 -4.00 -21.92 3.17
C LEU A 75 -2.92 -22.15 2.10
N ASP A 76 -1.66 -22.00 2.48
CA ASP A 76 -0.51 -22.23 1.60
C ASP A 76 -0.43 -21.32 0.35
N THR A 77 -1.11 -20.17 0.38
CA THR A 77 -1.01 -19.16 -0.67
C THR A 77 -0.87 -17.76 -0.09
N ALA A 78 -0.28 -16.86 -0.88
CA ALA A 78 -0.24 -15.43 -0.59
C ALA A 78 -1.21 -14.69 -1.51
N SER A 79 -1.75 -13.58 -1.01
CA SER A 79 -2.73 -12.77 -1.71
C SER A 79 -2.43 -11.29 -1.48
N LEU A 80 -2.31 -10.53 -2.57
CA LEU A 80 -2.21 -9.07 -2.54
C LEU A 80 -3.53 -8.45 -3.05
N ARG A 81 -4.18 -7.64 -2.21
CA ARG A 81 -5.51 -7.08 -2.50
C ARG A 81 -5.55 -5.59 -2.19
N VAL A 82 -6.34 -4.85 -2.97
CA VAL A 82 -6.59 -3.42 -2.78
C VAL A 82 -8.03 -3.24 -2.28
N TRP A 83 -8.17 -2.48 -1.21
CA TRP A 83 -9.44 -2.25 -0.52
C TRP A 83 -9.75 -0.76 -0.46
N GLN A 84 -10.99 -0.41 -0.79
CA GLN A 84 -11.53 0.94 -0.64
C GLN A 84 -12.52 0.95 0.52
N PHE A 85 -12.47 1.99 1.35
CA PHE A 85 -13.49 2.21 2.39
C PHE A 85 -14.60 3.10 1.84
N ALA A 86 -15.82 2.57 1.73
CA ALA A 86 -16.97 3.30 1.24
C ALA A 86 -18.22 2.85 2.01
N GLU A 87 -19.12 3.80 2.30
CA GLU A 87 -20.41 3.50 2.97
C GLU A 87 -20.26 2.73 4.30
N GLY A 88 -19.20 3.01 5.05
CA GLY A 88 -18.95 2.36 6.34
C GLY A 88 -18.36 0.95 6.27
N ALA A 89 -18.01 0.45 5.08
CA ALA A 89 -17.47 -0.89 4.88
C ALA A 89 -16.27 -0.93 3.93
N TRP A 90 -15.42 -1.94 4.10
CA TRP A 90 -14.35 -2.24 3.17
C TRP A 90 -14.89 -2.99 1.95
N ARG A 91 -14.56 -2.51 0.76
CA ARG A 91 -14.84 -3.15 -0.52
C ARG A 91 -13.52 -3.47 -1.20
N GLN A 92 -13.34 -4.72 -1.61
CA GLN A 92 -12.21 -5.09 -2.45
C GLN A 92 -12.42 -4.53 -3.85
N VAL A 93 -11.47 -3.76 -4.35
CA VAL A 93 -11.54 -3.15 -5.68
C VAL A 93 -10.57 -3.78 -6.68
N ALA A 94 -9.46 -4.36 -6.19
CA ALA A 94 -8.51 -5.09 -7.02
C ALA A 94 -7.89 -6.26 -6.27
N ALA A 95 -7.48 -7.29 -7.00
CA ALA A 95 -6.77 -8.46 -6.47
C ALA A 95 -5.74 -8.96 -7.48
N MET A 96 -4.51 -9.09 -7.02
CA MET A 96 -3.43 -9.65 -7.83
C MET A 96 -3.76 -11.08 -8.24
N PRO A 97 -3.60 -11.46 -9.52
CA PRO A 97 -3.74 -12.83 -9.99
C PRO A 97 -2.91 -13.82 -9.14
N PRO A 98 -3.48 -14.98 -8.76
CA PRO A 98 -2.80 -15.94 -7.88
C PRO A 98 -1.43 -16.41 -8.39
N GLY A 99 -1.25 -16.53 -9.71
CA GLY A 99 0.02 -16.94 -10.32
C GLY A 99 1.16 -15.96 -10.04
N MET A 100 0.88 -14.67 -9.83
CA MET A 100 1.88 -13.68 -9.44
C MET A 100 2.07 -13.64 -7.92
N ALA A 101 0.97 -13.69 -7.16
CA ALA A 101 1.03 -13.59 -5.71
C ALA A 101 1.67 -14.80 -5.03
N HIS A 102 1.63 -15.99 -5.66
CA HIS A 102 2.17 -17.23 -5.08
C HIS A 102 3.65 -17.12 -4.69
N GLY A 103 4.44 -16.32 -5.42
CA GLY A 103 5.85 -16.08 -5.12
C GLY A 103 6.12 -15.44 -3.75
N PHE A 104 5.11 -14.84 -3.12
CA PHE A 104 5.24 -14.20 -1.81
C PHE A 104 4.98 -15.15 -0.63
N TYR A 105 4.43 -16.35 -0.88
CA TYR A 105 4.08 -17.29 0.18
C TYR A 105 5.32 -17.74 0.97
N GLY A 106 5.23 -17.74 2.30
CA GLY A 106 6.32 -18.12 3.20
C GLY A 106 7.49 -17.13 3.23
N LYS A 107 7.49 -16.09 2.39
CA LYS A 107 8.58 -15.10 2.30
C LYS A 107 8.53 -14.06 3.41
N LYS A 108 7.44 -13.98 4.18
CA LYS A 108 7.24 -12.98 5.24
C LYS A 108 7.49 -11.55 4.72
N ALA A 109 7.03 -11.29 3.50
CA ALA A 109 7.29 -10.03 2.82
C ALA A 109 6.53 -8.86 3.47
N ASP A 110 7.14 -7.68 3.38
CA ASP A 110 6.57 -6.38 3.69
C ASP A 110 6.22 -5.64 2.39
N ILE A 111 5.17 -4.82 2.43
CA ILE A 111 4.74 -4.02 1.29
C ILE A 111 4.85 -2.52 1.55
N ASN A 112 5.13 -1.78 0.49
CA ASN A 112 5.12 -0.33 0.46
C ASN A 112 4.42 0.13 -0.82
N CYS A 113 3.50 1.08 -0.70
CA CYS A 113 2.69 1.54 -1.83
C CYS A 113 2.88 3.04 -2.12
N VAL A 114 2.76 3.40 -3.40
CA VAL A 114 2.56 4.77 -3.88
C VAL A 114 1.50 4.79 -4.97
N GLY A 115 0.71 5.86 -5.01
CA GLY A 115 -0.38 6.03 -5.97
C GLY A 115 -0.20 7.29 -6.81
N HIS A 116 -0.63 7.21 -8.07
CA HIS A 116 -0.69 8.34 -9.01
C HIS A 116 -1.72 8.06 -10.10
N GLY A 117 -2.61 9.01 -10.38
CA GLY A 117 -3.76 8.77 -11.27
C GLY A 117 -4.57 7.56 -10.76
N ASP A 118 -4.93 6.64 -11.65
CA ASP A 118 -5.63 5.38 -11.30
C ASP A 118 -4.68 4.21 -10.95
N ARG A 119 -3.39 4.49 -10.81
CA ARG A 119 -2.36 3.47 -10.65
C ARG A 119 -1.77 3.46 -9.26
N VAL A 120 -1.52 2.25 -8.75
CA VAL A 120 -0.85 1.98 -7.48
C VAL A 120 0.37 1.11 -7.76
N MET A 121 1.56 1.63 -7.47
CA MET A 121 2.78 0.83 -7.45
C MET A 121 2.95 0.21 -6.06
N VAL A 122 3.16 -1.10 -6.02
CA VAL A 122 3.41 -1.88 -4.81
C VAL A 122 4.82 -2.46 -4.88
N CYS A 123 5.69 -2.02 -3.98
CA CYS A 123 6.97 -2.66 -3.72
C CYS A 123 6.75 -3.76 -2.69
N VAL A 124 7.17 -4.98 -3.01
CA VAL A 124 7.17 -6.13 -2.11
C VAL A 124 8.61 -6.44 -1.79
N SER A 125 8.95 -6.55 -0.51
CA SER A 125 10.33 -6.81 -0.06
C SER A 125 10.36 -7.82 1.07
N SER A 126 11.34 -8.71 1.05
CA SER A 126 11.66 -9.66 2.13
C SER A 126 13.17 -9.82 2.21
N GLY A 127 13.66 -10.65 3.14
CA GLY A 127 15.10 -10.95 3.22
C GLY A 127 15.65 -11.73 2.01
N GLU A 128 14.79 -12.26 1.14
CA GLU A 128 15.18 -13.12 0.00
C GLU A 128 14.59 -12.66 -1.35
N PHE A 129 13.68 -11.68 -1.33
CA PHE A 129 12.90 -11.31 -2.50
C PHE A 129 12.62 -9.81 -2.49
N ASN A 130 12.77 -9.16 -3.64
CA ASN A 130 12.22 -7.84 -3.90
C ASN A 130 11.55 -7.83 -5.28
N GLY A 131 10.50 -7.02 -5.41
CA GLY A 131 9.80 -6.83 -6.67
C GLY A 131 8.88 -5.61 -6.61
N CYS A 132 8.63 -5.01 -7.77
CA CYS A 132 7.69 -3.91 -7.93
C CYS A 132 6.57 -4.35 -8.86
N PHE A 133 5.34 -4.04 -8.48
CA PHE A 133 4.15 -4.38 -9.24
C PHE A 133 3.33 -3.13 -9.43
N MET A 134 2.73 -2.97 -10.60
CA MET A 134 1.79 -1.88 -10.88
C MET A 134 0.38 -2.47 -10.94
N CYS A 135 -0.54 -1.85 -10.22
CA CYS A 135 -1.97 -2.13 -10.25
C CYS A 135 -2.68 -0.94 -10.89
N ASP A 136 -3.44 -1.17 -11.94
CA ASP A 136 -4.45 -0.22 -12.40
C ASP A 136 -5.75 -0.54 -11.64
N VAL A 137 -6.14 0.36 -10.72
CA VAL A 137 -7.25 0.09 -9.78
C VAL A 137 -8.59 0.11 -10.50
N ALA A 138 -8.72 0.85 -11.60
CA ALA A 138 -9.96 0.96 -12.35
C ALA A 138 -10.26 -0.31 -13.18
N SER A 139 -9.22 -0.91 -13.75
CA SER A 139 -9.33 -2.11 -14.59
C SER A 139 -9.01 -3.42 -13.85
N ASN A 140 -8.45 -3.35 -12.63
CA ASN A 140 -7.91 -4.50 -11.88
C ASN A 140 -6.83 -5.26 -12.68
N GLU A 141 -6.09 -4.54 -13.52
CA GLU A 141 -4.94 -5.08 -14.23
C GLU A 141 -3.68 -4.96 -13.38
N TRP A 142 -2.85 -5.99 -13.45
CA TRP A 142 -1.61 -6.10 -12.70
C TRP A 142 -0.46 -6.44 -13.64
N GLU A 143 0.65 -5.74 -13.50
CA GLU A 143 1.89 -6.00 -14.21
C GLU A 143 3.08 -6.01 -13.24
N GLU A 144 4.03 -6.91 -13.47
CA GLU A 144 5.33 -6.88 -12.80
C GLU A 144 6.22 -5.88 -13.52
N LEU A 145 6.83 -4.97 -12.77
CA LEU A 145 7.76 -3.98 -13.31
C LEU A 145 9.17 -4.58 -13.43
N PRO A 146 10.00 -4.09 -14.37
CA PRO A 146 11.38 -4.53 -14.49
C PRO A 146 12.14 -4.36 -13.16
N ARG A 147 13.01 -5.33 -12.87
CA ARG A 147 13.88 -5.26 -11.67
C ARG A 147 14.77 -4.03 -11.75
N CYS A 148 14.90 -3.33 -10.64
CA CYS A 148 15.84 -2.22 -10.53
C CYS A 148 17.26 -2.77 -10.41
N ILE A 149 18.13 -2.33 -11.31
CA ILE A 149 19.54 -2.71 -11.37
C ILE A 149 20.36 -1.47 -11.01
N ASN A 150 21.37 -1.62 -10.16
CA ASN A 150 22.27 -0.54 -9.80
C ASN A 150 23.26 -0.24 -10.96
N GLY A 151 24.12 0.77 -10.79
CA GLY A 151 25.13 1.14 -11.80
C GLY A 151 26.14 0.04 -12.12
N ASP A 152 26.27 -0.96 -11.25
CA ASP A 152 27.22 -2.08 -11.34
C ASP A 152 26.57 -3.36 -11.94
N GLY A 153 25.28 -3.31 -12.29
CA GLY A 153 24.58 -4.46 -12.87
C GLY A 153 23.95 -5.41 -11.84
N GLU A 154 23.98 -5.07 -10.55
CA GLU A 154 23.42 -5.88 -9.47
C GLU A 154 21.96 -5.47 -9.16
N ILE A 155 21.15 -6.44 -8.72
CA ILE A 155 19.76 -6.19 -8.35
C ILE A 155 19.74 -5.38 -7.04
N ILE A 156 18.96 -4.31 -7.00
CA ILE A 156 18.79 -3.51 -5.78
C ILE A 156 17.99 -4.32 -4.75
N ASP A 157 18.59 -4.62 -3.60
CA ASP A 157 18.01 -5.49 -2.57
C ASP A 157 16.76 -4.91 -1.89
N PHE A 158 16.66 -3.58 -1.79
CA PHE A 158 15.56 -2.88 -1.12
C PHE A 158 14.89 -1.85 -2.03
N LEU A 159 13.57 -1.98 -2.17
CA LEU A 159 12.75 -1.09 -2.96
C LEU A 159 11.74 -0.41 -2.05
N ALA A 160 11.76 0.92 -2.04
CA ALA A 160 10.75 1.73 -1.37
C ALA A 160 10.03 2.58 -2.41
N ALA A 161 8.71 2.44 -2.45
CA ALA A 161 7.85 3.39 -3.13
C ALA A 161 7.85 4.71 -2.34
N PHE A 162 8.13 5.81 -3.05
CA PHE A 162 7.96 7.17 -2.56
C PHE A 162 7.25 7.99 -3.64
N SER A 163 6.22 8.74 -3.26
CA SER A 163 5.66 9.74 -4.17
C SER A 163 6.52 10.98 -4.06
N PHE A 164 7.09 11.40 -5.18
CA PHE A 164 7.75 12.69 -5.29
C PHE A 164 6.97 13.52 -6.29
N GLU A 165 6.28 14.53 -5.79
CA GLU A 165 5.81 15.63 -6.63
C GLU A 165 6.89 16.72 -6.52
N PRO A 166 7.86 16.78 -7.45
CA PRO A 166 8.86 17.84 -7.44
C PRO A 166 8.14 19.17 -7.56
N ARG A 167 8.02 19.91 -6.45
CA ARG A 167 7.78 21.35 -6.54
C ARG A 167 9.09 21.98 -6.97
N VAL A 168 9.32 22.05 -8.27
CA VAL A 168 10.49 22.67 -8.92
C VAL A 168 10.61 24.18 -8.59
N GLU A 169 9.68 24.73 -7.82
CA GLU A 169 9.60 26.16 -7.48
C GLU A 169 10.54 26.62 -6.34
N ILE A 170 11.40 25.74 -5.80
CA ILE A 170 12.44 26.17 -4.85
C ILE A 170 13.67 26.66 -5.63
N ASN A 171 13.66 27.94 -6.00
CA ASN A 171 14.88 28.65 -6.32
C ASN A 171 15.63 28.95 -5.01
N VAL A 172 16.85 28.43 -4.88
CA VAL A 172 17.80 28.78 -3.80
C VAL A 172 18.51 30.09 -4.14
#